data_AF-A0A7Y8JEU9-F1
#
_entry.id   AF-A0A7Y8JEU9-F1
#
_cell.length_a   1.000
_cell.length_b   1.000
_cell.length_c   1.000
_cell.angle_alpha   90.00
_cell.angle_beta   90.00
_cell.angle_gamma   90.00
#
_symmetry.space_group_name_H-M   'P 1'
#
loop_
_entity.id
_entity.type
_entity.pdbx_description
1 polymer ?
#
loop_
_entity_poly.entity_id
_entity_poly.type
_entity_poly.pdbx_seq_one_letter_code
_entity_poly.pdbx_strand_id
1 'polypeptide(L)' 'MSDIESRRFLVQRYGEEAVVFDCLSGNTHYLNPVANARLEGRTHAQLAESFPEIDKEELAQMISAVDAQFLEWGMIVEAG' A
#
# COMPACT_ATOMS: atom_id res chain seq x y z
N MET A 1 -24.83 -4.86 17.32
CA MET A 1 -23.38 -5.05 17.14
C MET A 1 -22.97 -4.07 16.06
N SER A 2 -22.23 -3.03 16.41
CA SER A 2 -21.82 -1.97 15.48
C SER A 2 -20.69 -2.48 14.58
N ASP A 3 -20.68 -2.06 13.32
CA ASP A 3 -19.84 -2.40 12.15
C ASP A 3 -18.30 -2.46 12.30
N ILE A 4 -17.77 -2.65 13.50
CA ILE A 4 -16.33 -2.73 13.82
C ILE A 4 -15.77 -4.14 13.56
N GLU A 5 -16.62 -5.16 13.41
CA GLU A 5 -16.20 -6.51 13.04
C GLU A 5 -15.85 -6.56 11.54
N SER A 6 -14.56 -6.79 11.24
CA SER A 6 -14.01 -7.29 9.96
C SER A 6 -13.18 -6.35 9.08
N ARG A 7 -12.58 -5.28 9.62
CA ARG A 7 -11.41 -4.68 8.95
C ARG A 7 -10.12 -5.13 9.64
N ARG A 8 -9.44 -6.12 9.04
CA ARG A 8 -8.12 -6.59 9.51
C ARG A 8 -7.08 -5.46 9.53
N PHE A 9 -7.17 -4.54 8.58
CA PHE A 9 -6.23 -3.43 8.46
C PHE A 9 -6.93 -2.10 8.75
N LEU A 10 -6.37 -1.34 9.67
CA LEU A 10 -6.73 0.06 9.89
C LEU A 10 -5.67 0.94 9.24
N VAL A 11 -6.09 1.86 8.38
CA VAL A 11 -5.19 2.73 7.63
C VAL A 11 -5.37 4.17 8.11
N GLN A 12 -4.29 4.81 8.52
CA GLN A 12 -4.24 6.23 8.85
C GLN A 12 -3.28 6.95 7.89
N ARG A 13 -3.73 8.05 7.30
CA ARG A 13 -2.93 8.84 6.34
C ARG A 13 -2.48 10.16 6.96
N TYR A 14 -1.28 10.59 6.58
CA TYR A 14 -0.63 11.84 6.99
C TYR A 14 -0.01 12.51 5.73
N GLY A 15 -0.85 13.16 4.92
CA GLY A 15 -0.39 13.72 3.64
C GLY A 15 0.04 12.61 2.67
N GLU A 16 1.30 12.60 2.26
CA GLU A 16 1.88 11.59 1.35
C GLU A 16 2.28 10.29 2.07
N GLU A 17 2.26 10.29 3.40
CA GLU A 17 2.59 9.14 4.23
C GLU A 17 1.34 8.39 4.67
N ALA A 18 1.46 7.07 4.84
CA ALA A 18 0.41 6.25 5.39
C ALA A 18 0.96 5.20 6.36
N VAL A 19 0.16 4.89 7.37
CA VAL A 19 0.46 3.88 8.36
C VAL A 19 -0.67 2.86 8.37
N VAL A 20 -0.31 1.58 8.35
CA VAL A 20 -1.23 0.45 8.41
C VAL A 20 -1.04 -0.27 9.73
N PHE A 21 -2.12 -0.38 10.50
CA PHE A 21 -2.17 -1.25 11.67
C PHE A 21 -2.85 -2.57 11.30
N ASP A 22 -2.13 -3.69 11.44
CA ASP A 22 -2.67 -5.04 11.26
C ASP A 22 -3.25 -5.53 12.58
N CYS A 23 -4.57 -5.54 12.69
CA CYS A 23 -5.30 -6.00 13.87
C CYS A 23 -5.05 -7.48 14.19
N LEU A 24 -4.59 -8.29 13.22
CA LEU A 24 -4.29 -9.71 13.45
C LEU A 24 -2.97 -9.89 14.19
N SER A 25 -1.91 -9.22 13.74
CA SER A 25 -0.57 -9.34 14.32
C SER A 25 -0.28 -8.32 15.42
N GLY A 26 -1.06 -7.23 15.50
CA GLY A 26 -0.82 -6.09 16.39
C GLY A 26 0.30 -5.16 15.92
N ASN A 27 0.83 -5.38 14.71
CA ASN A 27 1.94 -4.61 14.17
C ASN A 27 1.49 -3.35 13.45
N THR A 28 2.37 -2.35 13.48
CA THR A 28 2.21 -1.09 12.74
C THR A 28 3.26 -1.04 11.63
N HIS A 29 2.81 -0.83 10.40
CA HIS A 29 3.64 -0.76 9.21
C HIS A 29 3.59 0.64 8.62
N TYR A 30 4.75 1.28 8.44
CA TYR A 30 4.87 2.54 7.74
C TYR A 30 5.00 2.27 6.24
N LEU A 31 4.15 2.90 5.44
CA LEU A 31 4.19 2.76 4.00
C LEU A 31 5.10 3.83 3.40
N ASN A 32 6.03 3.41 2.54
CA ASN A 32 6.73 4.34 1.68
C ASN A 32 5.75 4.95 0.64
N PRO A 33 6.14 6.04 -0.04
CA PRO A 33 5.24 6.72 -0.99
C PRO A 33 4.70 5.82 -2.10
N VAL A 34 5.51 4.89 -2.62
CA VAL A 34 5.10 3.91 -3.64
C VAL A 34 4.04 2.95 -3.10
N ALA A 35 4.23 2.42 -1.89
CA ALA A 35 3.31 1.50 -1.24
C ALA A 35 1.99 2.18 -0.88
N ASN A 36 2.03 3.44 -0.41
CA ASN A 36 0.84 4.23 -0.15
C ASN A 36 0.06 4.49 -1.45
N ALA A 37 0.74 4.96 -2.49
CA ALA A 37 0.12 5.22 -3.79
C ALA A 37 -0.43 3.93 -4.43
N ARG A 38 0.24 2.79 -4.24
CA ARG A 38 -0.28 1.49 -4.65
C ARG A 38 -1.52 1.11 -3.86
N LEU A 39 -1.53 1.31 -2.53
CA LEU A 39 -2.70 1.08 -1.66
C LEU A 39 -3.91 1.97 -2.02
N GLU A 40 -3.68 3.14 -2.61
CA GLU A 40 -4.74 3.99 -3.19
C GLU A 40 -5.36 3.42 -4.49
N GLY A 41 -4.88 2.27 -4.97
CA GLY A 41 -5.37 1.61 -6.17
C GLY A 41 -4.69 2.08 -7.45
N ARG A 42 -3.63 2.91 -7.37
CA ARG A 42 -2.93 3.37 -8.58
C ARG A 42 -2.31 2.21 -9.34
N THR A 43 -2.45 2.25 -10.66
CA THR A 43 -1.83 1.31 -11.58
C THR A 43 -0.33 1.58 -11.71
N HIS A 44 0.41 0.61 -12.27
CA HIS A 44 1.85 0.75 -12.48
C HIS A 44 2.19 1.97 -13.36
N ALA A 45 1.35 2.26 -14.37
CA ALA A 45 1.53 3.42 -15.24
C ALA A 45 1.37 4.74 -14.47
N GLN A 46 0.33 4.85 -13.64
CA GLN A 46 0.10 6.04 -12.81
C GLN A 46 1.21 6.23 -11.76
N LEU A 47 1.76 5.14 -11.23
CA LEU A 47 2.91 5.20 -10.33
C LEU A 47 4.16 5.70 -11.08
N ALA A 48 4.41 5.23 -12.30
CA ALA A 48 5.52 5.73 -13.12
C ALA A 48 5.40 7.23 -13.46
N GLU A 49 4.18 7.73 -13.62
CA GLU A 49 3.93 9.17 -13.79
C GLU A 49 4.09 9.97 -12.48
N SER A 50 3.81 9.35 -11.34
CA SER A 50 3.87 10.01 -10.02
C SER A 50 5.28 10.10 -9.45
N PHE A 51 6.18 9.19 -9.86
CA PHE A 51 7.56 9.11 -9.39
C PHE A 51 8.56 9.14 -10.56
N PRO A 52 8.58 10.21 -11.37
CA PRO A 52 9.45 10.31 -12.55
C PRO A 52 10.95 10.40 -12.21
N GLU A 53 11.28 10.71 -10.97
CA GLU A 53 12.64 10.77 -10.45
C GLU A 53 13.26 9.40 -10.15
N ILE A 54 12.43 8.36 -10.01
CA ILE A 54 12.87 6.97 -9.77
C ILE A 54 13.13 6.31 -11.12
N ASP A 55 14.23 5.55 -11.24
CA ASP A 55 14.49 4.76 -12.44
C ASP A 55 13.34 3.77 -12.70
N LYS A 56 13.01 3.55 -13.98
CA LYS A 56 11.86 2.71 -14.35
C LYS A 56 12.00 1.27 -13.88
N GLU A 57 13.21 0.71 -13.94
CA GLU A 57 13.48 -0.65 -13.52
C GLU A 57 13.45 -0.76 -12.00
N GLU A 58 14.02 0.22 -11.30
CA GLU A 58 13.95 0.33 -9.84
C GLU A 58 12.50 0.45 -9.35
N LEU A 59 11.70 1.35 -9.93
CA LEU A 59 10.30 1.52 -9.58
C LEU A 59 9.49 0.24 -9.82
N ALA A 60 9.73 -0.46 -10.93
CA ALA A 60 9.06 -1.73 -11.20
C ALA A 60 9.39 -2.81 -10.15
N GLN A 61 10.65 -2.87 -9.70
CA GLN A 61 11.07 -3.76 -8.62
C GLN A 61 10.39 -3.38 -7.29
N MET A 62 10.31 -2.09 -6.98
CA MET A 62 9.62 -1.59 -5.79
C MET A 62 8.14 -1.95 -5.79
N ILE A 63 7.43 -1.72 -6.90
CA ILE A 63 6.01 -2.05 -7.03
C ILE A 63 5.80 -3.57 -6.85
N SER A 64 6.64 -4.39 -7.48
CA SER A 64 6.58 -5.86 -7.35
C SER A 64 6.79 -6.31 -5.90
N ALA A 65 7.73 -5.71 -5.18
CA ALA A 65 7.97 -6.00 -3.77
C ALA A 65 6.78 -5.60 -2.88
N VAL A 66 6.16 -4.45 -3.15
CA VAL A 66 4.95 -3.99 -2.45
C VAL A 66 3.79 -4.95 -2.69
N ASP A 67 3.53 -5.33 -3.95
CA ASP A 67 2.45 -6.26 -4.29
C ASP A 67 2.64 -7.63 -3.62
N ALA A 68 3.87 -8.15 -3.61
CA ALA A 68 4.19 -9.39 -2.91
C ALA A 68 3.93 -9.28 -1.40
N GLN A 69 4.29 -8.15 -0.78
CA GLN A 69 4.07 -7.92 0.65
C GLN A 69 2.58 -7.81 0.99
N PHE A 70 1.80 -7.10 0.18
CA PHE A 70 0.36 -6.98 0.36
C PHE A 70 -0.35 -8.33 0.17
N LEU A 71 0.10 -9.13 -0.80
CA LEU A 71 -0.40 -10.48 -0.99
C LEU A 71 -0.11 -11.38 0.23
N GLU A 72 1.10 -11.31 0.79
CA GLU A 72 1.47 -12.03 2.01
C GLU A 72 0.58 -11.62 3.20
N TRP A 73 0.25 -10.33 3.30
CA TRP A 73 -0.68 -9.82 4.30
C TRP A 73 -2.14 -10.20 4.00
N GLY A 74 -2.46 -10.71 2.82
CA GLY A 74 -3.84 -10.95 2.38
C GLY A 74 -4.62 -9.66 2.16
N MET A 75 -3.93 -8.56 1.86
CA MET A 75 -4.53 -7.27 1.52
C MET A 75 -4.84 -7.26 0.01
N ILE A 76 -6.12 -7.21 -0.33
CA ILE A 76 -6.56 -7.10 -1.73
C ILE A 76 -6.61 -5.63 -2.10
N VAL A 77 -5.80 -5.23 -3.08
CA VAL A 77 -5.82 -3.88 -3.65
C VAL A 77 -6.43 -3.97 -5.05
N GLU A 78 -7.64 -3.47 -5.20
CA GLU A 78 -8.29 -3.37 -6.52
C GLU A 78 -7.55 -2.33 -7.37
N ALA A 79 -7.28 -2.65 -8.63
CA ALA A 79 -6.73 -1.68 -9.57
C ALA A 79 -7.84 -0.68 -9.92
N GLY A 80 -7.57 0.61 -9.68
CA GLY A 80 -8.44 1.73 -10.06
C GLY A 80 -8.35 2.08 -11.54
#